data_AF-A0A538J0J4-F1
#
_entry.id   AF-A0A538J0J4-F1
#
_cell.length_a   1.000
_cell.length_b   1.000
_cell.length_c   1.000
_cell.angle_alpha   90.00
_cell.angle_beta   90.00
_cell.angle_gamma   90.00
#
_symmetry.space_group_name_H-M   'P 1'
#
loop_
_entity.id
_entity.type
_entity.pdbx_description
1 polymer ?
#
loop_
_entity_poly.entity_id
_entity_poly.type
_entity_poly.pdbx_seq_one_letter_code
_entity_poly.pdbx_strand_id
1 'polypeptide(L)'
;MAVTTTKVASVEELQRAVADDRAGDVVVAGAIERVPTLRLAPGRNLVGADDRAALVFRDGADGVQLTRDNRVASLRLRASPSARVVFNDTTVESLGTLELVLLHAVGQVQILADDAVVSGHVILEGVHVEEADTRVREPRPHGYGVHVLQGAITVWNQQIDPAARITADLTGLSAGSEETPVRGSGVFVSGGGDRGGRLEATRLHTGPVFADGGIPGGTAGGIFVVYGAHVQDVDDIGPVTTYGVGDVVLGNWGVVDSWKATAPLTSYGASGTGFVNHGMIGRLEITAPVETSGPGAHGFDVDGGTVDDAELYRIVTHADAAVGMQIGRPFGRLIVHHGIETHGVGAVGLSLRPEADGSEISVDGGIVAHADGVPPLEIHGRVDELTVTGGVA
;
A
#
# COMPACT_ATOMS: atom_id res chain seq x y z
N MET A 1 26.83 12.92 -24.22
CA MET A 1 26.24 12.79 -25.57
C MET A 1 24.90 13.51 -25.56
N ALA A 2 24.53 14.23 -26.62
CA ALA A 2 23.22 14.88 -26.69
C ALA A 2 22.12 13.80 -26.70
N VAL A 3 21.15 13.90 -25.79
CA VAL A 3 19.99 12.99 -25.77
C VAL A 3 19.17 13.23 -27.03
N THR A 4 19.03 12.20 -27.87
CA THR A 4 18.21 12.31 -29.09
C THR A 4 16.75 12.47 -28.68
N THR A 5 16.12 13.59 -29.04
CA THR A 5 14.72 13.88 -28.69
C THR A 5 13.84 13.78 -29.92
N THR A 6 12.74 13.03 -29.84
CA THR A 6 11.73 12.90 -30.89
C THR A 6 10.38 13.36 -30.36
N LYS A 7 9.88 14.48 -30.86
CA LYS A 7 8.55 14.99 -30.50
C LYS A 7 7.47 14.28 -31.32
N VAL A 8 6.39 13.85 -30.66
CA VAL A 8 5.27 13.13 -31.28
C VAL A 8 3.93 13.75 -30.86
N ALA A 9 2.97 13.79 -31.78
CA ALA A 9 1.62 14.32 -31.54
C ALA A 9 0.51 13.45 -32.15
N SER A 10 0.85 12.26 -32.65
CA SER A 10 -0.07 11.30 -33.25
C SER A 10 0.30 9.87 -32.88
N VAL A 11 -0.65 8.93 -33.02
CA VAL A 11 -0.43 7.51 -32.74
C VAL A 11 0.66 6.95 -33.64
N GLU A 12 0.65 7.29 -34.94
CA GLU A 12 1.60 6.74 -35.90
C GLU A 12 3.04 7.22 -35.61
N GLU A 13 3.21 8.48 -35.22
CA GLU A 13 4.50 9.02 -34.80
C GLU A 13 4.98 8.36 -33.50
N LEU A 14 4.08 8.23 -32.52
CA LEU A 14 4.37 7.61 -31.22
C LEU A 14 4.83 6.16 -31.40
N GLN A 15 4.08 5.35 -32.15
CA GLN A 15 4.42 3.95 -32.42
C GLN A 15 5.78 3.81 -33.12
N ARG A 16 6.06 4.68 -34.10
CA ARG A 16 7.36 4.69 -34.79
C ARG A 16 8.50 5.07 -33.85
N ALA A 17 8.28 6.03 -32.96
CA ALA A 17 9.32 6.53 -32.06
C ALA A 17 9.64 5.54 -30.92
N VAL A 18 8.64 4.88 -30.33
CA VAL A 18 8.85 3.94 -29.21
C VAL A 18 9.46 2.61 -29.64
N ALA A 19 9.31 2.24 -30.91
CA ALA A 19 9.90 1.03 -31.51
C ALA A 19 11.34 1.23 -32.00
N ASP A 20 11.89 2.44 -31.94
CA ASP A 20 13.27 2.72 -32.35
C ASP A 20 14.25 2.34 -31.23
N ASP A 21 15.12 1.36 -31.48
CA ASP A 21 16.07 0.80 -30.52
C ASP A 21 17.19 1.77 -30.06
N ARG A 22 17.30 2.96 -30.66
CA ARG A 22 18.28 3.95 -30.19
C ARG A 22 17.87 4.47 -28.81
N ALA A 23 18.77 4.74 -27.87
CA ALA A 23 18.36 5.40 -26.64
C ALA A 23 17.93 6.86 -26.90
N GLY A 24 16.96 7.37 -26.13
CA GLY A 24 16.55 8.78 -26.17
C GLY A 24 15.07 9.03 -25.86
N ASP A 25 14.71 10.30 -25.84
CA ASP A 25 13.42 10.77 -25.37
C ASP A 25 12.37 10.81 -26.48
N VAL A 26 11.22 10.20 -26.24
CA VAL A 26 9.99 10.38 -27.00
C VAL A 26 9.12 11.38 -26.24
N VAL A 27 8.97 12.57 -26.80
CA VAL A 27 8.28 13.69 -26.16
C VAL A 27 6.85 13.82 -26.70
N VAL A 28 5.87 13.48 -25.86
CA VAL A 28 4.44 13.53 -26.20
C VAL A 28 3.92 14.95 -26.09
N ALA A 29 3.37 15.48 -27.19
CA ALA A 29 2.82 16.82 -27.26
C ALA A 29 1.29 16.80 -27.30
N GLY A 30 0.66 17.30 -26.23
CA GLY A 30 -0.79 17.29 -26.09
C GLY A 30 -1.37 15.89 -25.88
N ALA A 31 -2.68 15.75 -26.07
CA ALA A 31 -3.37 14.47 -25.92
C ALA A 31 -3.32 13.66 -27.21
N ILE A 32 -2.88 12.41 -27.12
CA ILE A 32 -2.96 11.42 -28.19
C ILE A 32 -4.01 10.38 -27.79
N GLU A 33 -5.02 10.23 -28.64
CA GLU A 33 -6.21 9.42 -28.39
C GLU A 33 -6.14 8.05 -29.07
N ARG A 34 -6.90 7.08 -28.54
CA ARG A 34 -7.05 5.72 -29.08
C ARG A 34 -5.72 4.99 -29.29
N VAL A 35 -4.78 5.22 -28.38
CA VAL A 35 -3.46 4.62 -28.39
C VAL A 35 -3.58 3.10 -28.17
N PRO A 36 -2.97 2.25 -29.00
CA PRO A 36 -2.88 0.82 -28.69
C PRO A 36 -1.89 0.60 -27.54
N THR A 37 -1.87 -0.58 -26.92
CA THR A 37 -0.82 -0.93 -25.96
C THR A 37 0.55 -0.68 -26.58
N LEU A 38 1.38 0.09 -25.86
CA LEU A 38 2.71 0.49 -26.32
C LEU A 38 3.75 -0.35 -25.60
N ARG A 39 4.78 -0.76 -26.32
CA ARG A 39 5.95 -1.39 -25.74
C ARG A 39 7.15 -0.50 -25.96
N LEU A 40 7.83 -0.13 -24.87
CA LEU A 40 9.06 0.67 -24.96
C LEU A 40 10.26 -0.25 -25.19
N ALA A 41 11.07 0.06 -26.20
CA ALA A 41 12.38 -0.57 -26.35
C ALA A 41 13.30 -0.26 -25.15
N PRO A 42 14.32 -1.08 -24.85
CA PRO A 42 15.23 -0.81 -23.75
C PRO A 42 15.90 0.57 -23.83
N GLY A 43 16.03 1.27 -22.70
CA GLY A 43 16.66 2.61 -22.66
C GLY A 43 15.80 3.74 -23.24
N ARG A 44 14.55 3.47 -23.63
CA ARG A 44 13.63 4.50 -24.14
C ARG A 44 12.89 5.21 -23.03
N ASN A 45 12.80 6.53 -23.20
CA ASN A 45 12.05 7.40 -22.31
C ASN A 45 10.80 7.92 -23.02
N LEU A 46 9.68 7.95 -22.32
CA LEU A 46 8.42 8.51 -22.77
C LEU A 46 8.04 9.66 -21.84
N VAL A 47 8.11 10.89 -22.33
CA VAL A 47 8.02 12.10 -21.49
C VAL A 47 6.96 13.04 -22.03
N GLY A 48 6.13 13.61 -21.15
CA GLY A 48 5.19 14.65 -21.55
C GLY A 48 5.88 16.00 -21.79
N ALA A 49 5.43 16.72 -22.82
CA ALA A 49 5.97 18.05 -23.14
C ALA A 49 5.48 19.14 -22.17
N ASP A 50 4.27 18.99 -21.64
CA ASP A 50 3.58 19.92 -20.74
C ASP A 50 2.44 19.19 -20.00
N ASP A 51 1.72 19.90 -19.11
CA ASP A 51 0.64 19.33 -18.29
C ASP A 51 -0.58 18.79 -19.08
N ARG A 52 -0.64 19.07 -20.39
CA ARG A 52 -1.67 18.55 -21.31
C ARG A 52 -1.20 17.30 -22.04
N ALA A 53 0.04 16.87 -21.86
CA ALA A 53 0.56 15.65 -22.45
C ALA A 53 -0.20 14.44 -21.88
N ALA A 54 -0.92 13.75 -22.74
CA ALA A 54 -1.77 12.64 -22.34
C ALA A 54 -1.76 11.52 -23.38
N LEU A 55 -1.82 10.28 -22.90
CA LEU A 55 -2.07 9.10 -23.72
C LEU A 55 -3.37 8.45 -23.25
N VAL A 56 -4.36 8.43 -24.14
CA VAL A 56 -5.63 7.77 -23.90
C VAL A 56 -5.65 6.49 -24.72
N PHE A 57 -5.61 5.36 -24.03
CA PHE A 57 -5.57 4.04 -24.65
C PHE A 57 -6.97 3.63 -25.12
N ARG A 58 -7.02 2.91 -26.24
CA ARG A 58 -8.27 2.37 -26.79
C ARG A 58 -8.88 1.32 -25.86
N ASP A 59 -10.20 1.15 -25.91
CA ASP A 59 -10.91 0.15 -25.12
C ASP A 59 -10.29 -1.25 -25.26
N GLY A 60 -10.14 -1.92 -24.12
CA GLY A 60 -9.56 -3.27 -24.04
C GLY A 60 -8.03 -3.34 -24.21
N ALA A 61 -7.34 -2.21 -24.45
CA ALA A 61 -5.90 -2.15 -24.42
C ALA A 61 -5.38 -1.92 -22.99
N ASP A 62 -4.29 -2.59 -22.64
CA ASP A 62 -3.40 -2.11 -21.59
C ASP A 62 -2.64 -0.87 -22.10
N GLY A 63 -1.92 -0.19 -21.20
CA GLY A 63 -1.19 1.04 -21.47
C GLY A 63 0.25 0.82 -21.94
N VAL A 64 1.20 1.31 -21.15
CA VAL A 64 2.64 1.26 -21.48
C VAL A 64 3.29 0.03 -20.86
N GLN A 65 3.81 -0.86 -21.70
CA GLN A 65 4.68 -1.97 -21.33
C GLN A 65 6.15 -1.51 -21.34
N LEU A 66 6.79 -1.60 -20.18
CA LEU A 66 8.20 -1.33 -19.95
C LEU A 66 9.03 -2.59 -20.19
N THR A 67 10.29 -2.42 -20.57
CA THR A 67 11.25 -3.51 -20.72
C THR A 67 12.40 -3.33 -19.73
N ARG A 68 13.40 -2.53 -20.09
CA ARG A 68 14.62 -2.35 -19.32
C ARG A 68 15.10 -0.91 -19.46
N ASP A 69 15.55 -0.33 -18.35
CA ASP A 69 16.15 1.02 -18.34
C ASP A 69 15.18 2.07 -18.94
N ASN A 70 13.87 1.93 -18.68
CA ASN A 70 12.84 2.81 -19.22
C ASN A 70 12.42 3.88 -18.21
N ARG A 71 12.12 5.07 -18.74
CA ARG A 71 11.50 6.15 -17.99
C ARG A 71 10.18 6.58 -18.59
N VAL A 72 9.13 6.70 -17.77
CA VAL A 72 7.86 7.33 -18.17
C VAL A 72 7.62 8.50 -17.22
N ALA A 73 7.49 9.72 -17.76
CA ALA A 73 7.43 10.90 -16.91
C ALA A 73 6.49 12.00 -17.39
N SER A 74 5.91 12.72 -16.43
CA SER A 74 5.12 13.95 -16.64
C SER A 74 3.96 13.74 -17.61
N LEU A 75 3.20 12.66 -17.42
CA LEU A 75 2.15 12.23 -18.34
C LEU A 75 0.84 11.92 -17.61
N ARG A 76 -0.26 12.25 -18.28
CA ARG A 76 -1.56 11.68 -17.98
C ARG A 76 -1.76 10.40 -18.80
N LEU A 77 -1.97 9.27 -18.15
CA LEU A 77 -2.17 7.98 -18.80
C LEU A 77 -3.56 7.46 -18.47
N ARG A 78 -4.37 7.14 -19.48
CA ARG A 78 -5.74 6.68 -19.26
C ARG A 78 -6.01 5.39 -20.03
N ALA A 79 -6.10 4.27 -19.30
CA ALA A 79 -6.65 3.02 -19.79
C ALA A 79 -8.04 2.79 -19.15
N SER A 80 -8.65 1.62 -19.38
CA SER A 80 -9.83 1.23 -18.59
C SER A 80 -9.42 1.00 -17.13
N PRO A 81 -10.28 1.28 -16.12
CA PRO A 81 -9.95 1.09 -14.70
C PRO A 81 -9.46 -0.33 -14.35
N SER A 82 -10.01 -1.33 -15.04
CA SER A 82 -9.60 -2.73 -14.85
C SER A 82 -8.34 -3.13 -15.62
N ALA A 83 -7.78 -2.27 -16.47
CA ALA A 83 -6.59 -2.54 -17.29
C ALA A 83 -5.31 -2.09 -16.57
N ARG A 84 -4.15 -2.58 -17.03
CA ARG A 84 -2.85 -2.09 -16.56
C ARG A 84 -2.46 -0.90 -17.41
N VAL A 85 -2.38 0.28 -16.82
CA VAL A 85 -2.00 1.50 -17.55
C VAL A 85 -0.48 1.65 -17.66
N VAL A 86 0.26 1.10 -16.70
CA VAL A 86 1.71 0.90 -16.80
C VAL A 86 2.05 -0.48 -16.24
N PHE A 87 2.84 -1.24 -16.98
CA PHE A 87 3.31 -2.56 -16.56
C PHE A 87 4.66 -2.90 -17.18
N ASN A 88 5.37 -3.91 -16.68
CA ASN A 88 6.60 -4.38 -17.32
C ASN A 88 6.42 -5.71 -18.06
N ASP A 89 7.32 -5.94 -18.98
CA ASP A 89 7.60 -7.23 -19.57
C ASP A 89 8.30 -8.13 -18.55
N THR A 90 7.76 -9.32 -18.34
CA THR A 90 8.32 -10.34 -17.44
C THR A 90 9.28 -11.28 -18.18
N THR A 91 9.41 -11.17 -19.51
CA THR A 91 10.32 -12.00 -20.31
C THR A 91 11.77 -11.51 -20.34
N VAL A 92 12.06 -10.33 -19.81
CA VAL A 92 13.43 -9.81 -19.66
C VAL A 92 14.06 -10.34 -18.36
N GLU A 93 15.36 -10.63 -18.37
CA GLU A 93 16.05 -11.14 -17.17
C GLU A 93 16.19 -10.09 -16.06
N SER A 94 16.33 -8.82 -16.47
CA SER A 94 16.53 -7.70 -15.58
C SER A 94 15.80 -6.46 -16.08
N LEU A 95 15.13 -5.76 -15.17
CA LEU A 95 14.46 -4.49 -15.44
C LEU A 95 15.46 -3.34 -15.61
N GLY A 96 16.74 -3.54 -15.24
CA GLY A 96 17.67 -2.43 -15.10
C GLY A 96 17.12 -1.43 -14.08
N THR A 97 16.96 -0.16 -14.46
CA THR A 97 16.20 0.83 -13.68
C THR A 97 14.92 1.24 -14.41
N LEU A 98 13.76 1.08 -13.76
CA LEU A 98 12.49 1.62 -14.26
C LEU A 98 12.12 2.86 -13.46
N GLU A 99 11.84 3.97 -14.15
CA GLU A 99 11.50 5.25 -13.55
C GLU A 99 10.10 5.69 -13.98
N LEU A 100 9.16 5.81 -13.03
CA LEU A 100 7.84 6.39 -13.25
C LEU A 100 7.72 7.67 -12.43
N VAL A 101 7.69 8.82 -13.10
CA VAL A 101 7.87 10.13 -12.44
C VAL A 101 6.75 11.09 -12.81
N LEU A 102 6.05 11.64 -11.83
CA LEU A 102 4.97 12.63 -12.01
C LEU A 102 3.89 12.12 -12.97
N LEU A 103 3.31 10.97 -12.64
CA LEU A 103 2.27 10.33 -13.46
C LEU A 103 0.89 10.53 -12.84
N HIS A 104 -0.09 10.81 -13.69
CA HIS A 104 -1.51 10.80 -13.34
C HIS A 104 -2.21 9.70 -14.14
N ALA A 105 -2.75 8.70 -13.47
CA ALA A 105 -3.11 7.42 -14.07
C ALA A 105 -4.57 7.03 -13.84
N VAL A 106 -5.22 6.49 -14.86
CA VAL A 106 -6.45 5.69 -14.75
C VAL A 106 -6.15 4.28 -15.27
N GLY A 107 -6.40 3.29 -14.43
CA GLY A 107 -5.91 1.92 -14.55
C GLY A 107 -4.76 1.62 -13.59
N GLN A 108 -4.39 0.34 -13.48
CA GLN A 108 -3.37 -0.13 -12.53
C GLN A 108 -1.95 0.19 -13.00
N VAL A 109 -1.09 0.65 -12.08
CA VAL A 109 0.37 0.69 -12.23
C VAL A 109 0.95 -0.57 -11.57
N GLN A 110 1.52 -1.47 -12.36
CA GLN A 110 1.92 -2.81 -11.90
C GLN A 110 3.34 -3.17 -12.35
N ILE A 111 4.30 -3.25 -11.43
CA ILE A 111 5.65 -3.74 -11.69
C ILE A 111 5.82 -5.11 -11.03
N LEU A 112 6.11 -6.13 -11.83
CA LEU A 112 6.30 -7.51 -11.42
C LEU A 112 7.71 -7.99 -11.73
N ALA A 113 8.34 -8.63 -10.76
CA ALA A 113 9.41 -9.58 -11.04
C ALA A 113 8.83 -11.00 -11.02
N ASP A 114 8.48 -11.47 -12.20
CA ASP A 114 7.93 -12.79 -12.47
C ASP A 114 8.58 -13.34 -13.75
N ASP A 115 8.31 -14.59 -14.10
CA ASP A 115 8.91 -15.31 -15.22
C ASP A 115 10.45 -15.20 -15.22
N ALA A 116 11.03 -14.43 -16.15
CA ALA A 116 12.47 -14.29 -16.30
C ALA A 116 13.07 -13.18 -15.42
N VAL A 117 12.27 -12.24 -14.91
CA VAL A 117 12.76 -11.06 -14.19
C VAL A 117 13.23 -11.47 -12.81
N VAL A 118 14.56 -11.46 -12.59
CA VAL A 118 15.17 -11.80 -11.29
C VAL A 118 15.83 -10.62 -10.59
N SER A 119 16.00 -9.50 -11.31
CA SER A 119 16.66 -8.30 -10.77
C SER A 119 16.15 -7.00 -11.38
N GLY A 120 16.32 -5.90 -10.64
CA GLY A 120 15.98 -4.56 -11.12
C GLY A 120 15.84 -3.56 -9.99
N HIS A 121 15.85 -2.28 -10.35
CA HIS A 121 15.54 -1.16 -9.48
C HIS A 121 14.31 -0.42 -9.99
N VAL A 122 13.37 -0.11 -9.10
CA VAL A 122 12.11 0.58 -9.42
C VAL A 122 12.05 1.90 -8.68
N ILE A 123 11.90 2.99 -9.43
CA ILE A 123 11.69 4.33 -8.90
C ILE A 123 10.27 4.76 -9.26
N LEU A 124 9.44 5.01 -8.26
CA LEU A 124 8.15 5.67 -8.42
C LEU A 124 8.22 7.01 -7.67
N GLU A 125 8.01 8.12 -8.38
CA GLU A 125 8.03 9.46 -7.79
C GLU A 125 6.78 10.22 -8.23
N GLY A 126 5.93 10.62 -7.30
CA GLY A 126 4.74 11.44 -7.60
C GLY A 126 3.75 10.73 -8.54
N VAL A 127 3.47 9.45 -8.28
CA VAL A 127 2.49 8.67 -9.05
C VAL A 127 1.13 8.72 -8.35
N HIS A 128 0.15 9.28 -9.04
CA HIS A 128 -1.25 9.28 -8.61
C HIS A 128 -2.10 8.38 -9.49
N VAL A 129 -2.84 7.44 -8.89
CA VAL A 129 -3.85 6.64 -9.58
C VAL A 129 -5.24 7.13 -9.19
N GLU A 130 -5.93 7.79 -10.12
CA GLU A 130 -7.26 8.36 -9.93
C GLU A 130 -8.32 7.26 -9.75
N GLU A 131 -8.27 6.24 -10.61
CA GLU A 131 -9.25 5.16 -10.62
C GLU A 131 -8.57 3.85 -11.09
N ALA A 132 -8.82 2.76 -10.37
CA ALA A 132 -8.41 1.41 -10.75
C ALA A 132 -9.38 0.37 -10.16
N ASP A 133 -9.50 -0.79 -10.81
CA ASP A 133 -10.22 -1.95 -10.28
C ASP A 133 -9.37 -3.23 -10.40
N THR A 134 -8.81 -3.65 -9.27
CA THR A 134 -7.93 -4.82 -9.16
C THR A 134 -8.62 -6.03 -8.54
N ARG A 135 -9.93 -5.98 -8.27
CA ARG A 135 -10.66 -7.04 -7.54
C ARG A 135 -10.64 -8.41 -8.22
N VAL A 136 -10.46 -8.44 -9.54
CA VAL A 136 -10.36 -9.66 -10.35
C VAL A 136 -8.92 -10.06 -10.65
N ARG A 137 -7.92 -9.32 -10.13
CA ARG A 137 -6.51 -9.59 -10.40
C ARG A 137 -6.01 -10.76 -9.55
N GLU A 138 -5.32 -11.65 -10.25
CA GLU A 138 -4.63 -12.81 -9.71
C GLU A 138 -3.15 -12.75 -10.14
N PRO A 139 -2.25 -13.43 -9.41
CA PRO A 139 -2.50 -14.10 -8.14
C PRO A 139 -2.71 -13.13 -6.97
N ARG A 140 -3.17 -13.65 -5.83
CA ARG A 140 -3.29 -12.94 -4.56
C ARG A 140 -2.44 -13.61 -3.50
N PRO A 141 -1.66 -12.84 -2.73
CA PRO A 141 -1.06 -13.36 -1.52
C PRO A 141 -2.10 -14.00 -0.60
N HIS A 142 -1.76 -15.14 -0.01
CA HIS A 142 -2.63 -15.84 0.95
C HIS A 142 -1.88 -16.05 2.26
N GLY A 143 -2.49 -15.59 3.35
CA GLY A 143 -1.95 -15.68 4.70
C GLY A 143 -3.04 -15.34 5.71
N TYR A 144 -2.88 -15.81 6.95
CA TYR A 144 -3.78 -15.45 8.06
C TYR A 144 -5.29 -15.68 7.77
N GLY A 145 -5.60 -16.66 6.92
CA GLY A 145 -6.96 -17.02 6.54
C GLY A 145 -7.62 -16.12 5.48
N VAL A 146 -6.88 -15.19 4.87
CA VAL A 146 -7.40 -14.24 3.87
C VAL A 146 -6.51 -14.17 2.63
N HIS A 147 -7.11 -13.69 1.53
CA HIS A 147 -6.39 -13.32 0.31
C HIS A 147 -6.28 -11.80 0.20
N VAL A 148 -5.07 -11.28 -0.05
CA VAL A 148 -4.82 -9.84 -0.22
C VAL A 148 -5.03 -9.45 -1.67
N LEU A 149 -5.88 -8.44 -1.90
CA LEU A 149 -6.04 -7.85 -3.23
C LEU A 149 -4.82 -7.04 -3.63
N GLN A 150 -4.44 -7.12 -4.90
CA GLN A 150 -3.40 -6.25 -5.46
C GLN A 150 -3.79 -4.77 -5.39
N GLY A 151 -2.81 -3.90 -5.41
CA GLY A 151 -3.00 -2.45 -5.33
C GLY A 151 -3.21 -1.79 -6.69
N ALA A 152 -3.86 -0.62 -6.68
CA ALA A 152 -3.84 0.33 -7.79
C ALA A 152 -2.40 0.68 -8.19
N ILE A 153 -1.50 0.78 -7.20
CA ILE A 153 -0.04 0.77 -7.36
C ILE A 153 0.50 -0.53 -6.78
N THR A 154 1.14 -1.36 -7.60
CA THR A 154 1.67 -2.68 -7.23
C THR A 154 3.14 -2.79 -7.61
N VAL A 155 4.00 -3.12 -6.64
CA VAL A 155 5.38 -3.56 -6.89
C VAL A 155 5.56 -4.93 -6.22
N TRP A 156 5.75 -5.97 -7.02
CA TRP A 156 5.76 -7.33 -6.50
C TRP A 156 6.87 -8.18 -7.11
N ASN A 157 7.80 -8.64 -6.27
CA ASN A 157 8.69 -9.72 -6.65
C ASN A 157 8.02 -11.08 -6.42
N GLN A 158 7.53 -11.73 -7.48
CA GLN A 158 6.85 -13.04 -7.43
C GLN A 158 7.81 -14.23 -7.56
N GLN A 159 9.10 -13.97 -7.73
CA GLN A 159 10.09 -15.03 -7.91
C GLN A 159 10.08 -16.03 -6.76
N ILE A 160 10.15 -17.31 -7.09
CA ILE A 160 10.33 -18.39 -6.11
C ILE A 160 11.78 -18.51 -5.64
N ASP A 161 12.73 -17.99 -6.41
CA ASP A 161 14.15 -18.06 -6.11
C ASP A 161 14.50 -17.05 -4.99
N PRO A 162 14.96 -17.51 -3.82
CA PRO A 162 15.39 -16.63 -2.74
C PRO A 162 16.63 -15.79 -3.08
N ALA A 163 17.29 -15.97 -4.22
CA ALA A 163 18.35 -15.10 -4.71
C ALA A 163 17.83 -13.93 -5.56
N ALA A 164 16.58 -13.97 -6.04
CA ALA A 164 16.01 -12.89 -6.83
C ALA A 164 15.78 -11.63 -5.97
N ARG A 165 16.18 -10.46 -6.48
CA ARG A 165 16.20 -9.20 -5.72
C ARG A 165 15.68 -8.05 -6.57
N ILE A 166 14.58 -7.46 -6.14
CA ILE A 166 14.11 -6.18 -6.65
C ILE A 166 14.34 -5.13 -5.58
N THR A 167 14.93 -4.00 -5.97
CA THR A 167 15.06 -2.86 -5.08
C THR A 167 14.11 -1.74 -5.49
N ALA A 168 13.66 -0.92 -4.56
CA ALA A 168 12.73 0.16 -4.86
C ALA A 168 12.95 1.44 -4.06
N ASP A 169 12.59 2.56 -4.66
CA ASP A 169 12.44 3.86 -4.01
C ASP A 169 11.08 4.45 -4.44
N LEU A 170 10.14 4.51 -3.50
CA LEU A 170 8.73 4.77 -3.77
C LEU A 170 8.31 6.03 -3.01
N THR A 171 8.04 7.12 -3.71
CA THR A 171 7.78 8.42 -3.09
C THR A 171 6.61 9.18 -3.70
N GLY A 172 5.82 9.82 -2.84
CA GLY A 172 4.69 10.64 -3.29
C GLY A 172 3.60 9.84 -3.99
N LEU A 173 3.37 8.60 -3.54
CA LEU A 173 2.34 7.73 -4.11
C LEU A 173 0.96 8.09 -3.57
N SER A 174 -0.07 8.13 -4.41
CA SER A 174 -1.45 8.34 -3.95
C SER A 174 -2.45 7.59 -4.82
N ALA A 175 -3.60 7.25 -4.27
CA ALA A 175 -4.62 6.48 -4.98
C ALA A 175 -6.04 6.86 -4.55
N GLY A 176 -6.91 7.06 -5.54
CA GLY A 176 -8.32 7.34 -5.33
C GLY A 176 -8.62 8.70 -4.69
N SER A 177 -9.89 8.91 -4.38
CA SER A 177 -10.41 10.04 -3.60
C SER A 177 -11.53 9.57 -2.67
N GLU A 178 -12.00 10.44 -1.76
CA GLU A 178 -13.19 10.16 -0.94
C GLU A 178 -14.42 9.82 -1.79
N GLU A 179 -14.61 10.52 -2.92
CA GLU A 179 -15.75 10.33 -3.81
C GLU A 179 -15.59 9.10 -4.71
N THR A 180 -14.33 8.77 -5.05
CA THR A 180 -13.98 7.70 -5.99
C THR A 180 -12.80 6.88 -5.45
N PRO A 181 -13.00 6.04 -4.43
CA PRO A 181 -11.94 5.15 -3.96
C PRO A 181 -11.57 4.13 -5.03
N VAL A 182 -10.29 3.74 -5.09
CA VAL A 182 -9.87 2.64 -5.96
C VAL A 182 -10.47 1.32 -5.48
N ARG A 183 -10.76 0.40 -6.41
CA ARG A 183 -11.37 -0.90 -6.08
C ARG A 183 -10.28 -1.97 -5.94
N GLY A 184 -10.12 -2.53 -4.74
CA GLY A 184 -8.96 -3.32 -4.34
C GLY A 184 -8.05 -2.53 -3.41
N SER A 185 -6.76 -2.89 -3.31
CA SER A 185 -5.83 -2.15 -2.43
C SER A 185 -5.39 -0.82 -3.06
N GLY A 186 -4.95 0.14 -2.24
CA GLY A 186 -4.35 1.38 -2.71
C GLY A 186 -2.92 1.16 -3.20
N VAL A 187 -2.00 0.97 -2.25
CA VAL A 187 -0.59 0.67 -2.50
C VAL A 187 -0.25 -0.71 -1.97
N PHE A 188 0.41 -1.52 -2.81
CA PHE A 188 0.76 -2.90 -2.49
C PHE A 188 2.24 -3.16 -2.84
N VAL A 189 3.02 -3.59 -1.86
CA VAL A 189 4.40 -4.02 -2.05
C VAL A 189 4.62 -5.42 -1.47
N SER A 190 5.24 -6.32 -2.23
CA SER A 190 5.40 -7.73 -1.82
C SER A 190 6.65 -8.39 -2.40
N GLY A 191 7.14 -9.42 -1.70
CA GLY A 191 8.07 -10.42 -2.23
C GLY A 191 7.39 -11.75 -2.54
N GLY A 192 8.20 -12.78 -2.78
CA GLY A 192 7.81 -14.09 -3.30
C GLY A 192 7.39 -15.08 -2.20
N GLY A 193 6.87 -14.59 -1.07
CA GLY A 193 6.74 -15.38 0.16
C GLY A 193 7.93 -15.27 1.08
N ASP A 194 7.85 -15.91 2.25
CA ASP A 194 8.92 -15.93 3.26
C ASP A 194 10.24 -16.53 2.75
N ARG A 195 10.15 -17.40 1.74
CA ARG A 195 11.27 -18.16 1.15
C ARG A 195 11.55 -17.84 -0.31
N GLY A 196 10.83 -16.89 -0.90
CA GLY A 196 11.01 -16.51 -2.30
C GLY A 196 11.91 -15.29 -2.47
N GLY A 197 11.82 -14.69 -3.66
CA GLY A 197 12.48 -13.46 -4.04
C GLY A 197 12.10 -12.31 -3.11
N ARG A 198 13.04 -11.38 -2.92
CA ARG A 198 12.86 -10.25 -2.01
C ARG A 198 12.58 -8.97 -2.76
N LEU A 199 11.72 -8.16 -2.17
CA LEU A 199 11.60 -6.74 -2.48
C LEU A 199 12.27 -5.97 -1.35
N GLU A 200 13.28 -5.16 -1.68
CA GLU A 200 14.02 -4.32 -0.73
C GLU A 200 13.74 -2.85 -1.08
N ALA A 201 12.89 -2.18 -0.31
CA ALA A 201 12.55 -0.79 -0.55
C ALA A 201 13.23 0.12 0.47
N THR A 202 13.96 1.13 0.01
CA THR A 202 14.53 2.14 0.91
C THR A 202 13.42 2.99 1.51
N ARG A 203 12.46 3.41 0.68
CA ARG A 203 11.35 4.26 1.10
C ARG A 203 10.05 3.82 0.47
N LEU A 204 8.97 3.94 1.24
CA LEU A 204 7.58 3.90 0.79
C LEU A 204 6.86 5.12 1.37
N HIS A 205 6.80 6.19 0.60
CA HIS A 205 6.17 7.45 1.01
C HIS A 205 4.87 7.69 0.25
N THR A 206 3.78 7.81 0.99
CA THR A 206 2.42 7.94 0.44
C THR A 206 1.75 9.25 0.84
N GLY A 207 1.04 9.85 -0.11
CA GLY A 207 0.04 10.89 0.12
C GLY A 207 -1.32 10.29 0.44
N PRO A 208 -2.44 10.94 0.04
CA PRO A 208 -3.77 10.41 0.30
C PRO A 208 -4.04 9.08 -0.42
N VAL A 209 -4.66 8.13 0.29
CA VAL A 209 -5.05 6.83 -0.27
C VAL A 209 -6.46 6.45 0.16
N PHE A 210 -7.34 6.21 -0.82
CA PHE A 210 -8.73 5.84 -0.61
C PHE A 210 -9.04 4.54 -1.35
N ALA A 211 -9.39 3.48 -0.61
CA ALA A 211 -9.54 2.14 -1.16
C ALA A 211 -10.84 1.46 -0.70
N ASP A 212 -11.45 0.67 -1.58
CA ASP A 212 -12.58 -0.20 -1.28
C ASP A 212 -12.36 -1.57 -1.92
N GLY A 213 -12.08 -2.58 -1.10
CA GLY A 213 -11.85 -3.96 -1.54
C GLY A 213 -13.05 -4.55 -2.27
N GLY A 214 -14.28 -4.14 -1.93
CA GLY A 214 -15.49 -4.40 -2.70
C GLY A 214 -15.79 -5.88 -3.00
N ILE A 215 -15.25 -6.84 -2.22
CA ILE A 215 -15.51 -8.27 -2.36
C ILE A 215 -15.74 -8.95 -0.99
N PRO A 216 -16.69 -9.91 -0.89
CA PRO A 216 -16.78 -10.81 0.24
C PRO A 216 -15.65 -11.86 0.21
N GLY A 217 -14.84 -11.98 1.26
CA GLY A 217 -13.86 -13.06 1.45
C GLY A 217 -12.43 -12.80 0.95
N GLY A 218 -12.12 -11.57 0.51
CA GLY A 218 -10.74 -11.07 0.38
C GLY A 218 -10.55 -9.84 1.27
N THR A 219 -9.31 -9.43 1.48
CA THR A 219 -8.96 -8.18 2.18
C THR A 219 -8.24 -7.24 1.21
N ALA A 220 -8.59 -5.96 1.25
CA ALA A 220 -7.80 -4.90 0.63
C ALA A 220 -7.14 -4.02 1.69
N GLY A 221 -6.02 -3.43 1.31
CA GLY A 221 -5.29 -2.49 2.12
C GLY A 221 -5.41 -1.09 1.57
N GLY A 222 -5.48 -0.07 2.42
CA GLY A 222 -5.02 1.25 1.98
C GLY A 222 -3.56 1.12 1.53
N ILE A 223 -2.71 0.68 2.45
CA ILE A 223 -1.29 0.41 2.21
C ILE A 223 -0.92 -0.96 2.79
N PHE A 224 -0.36 -1.84 1.95
CA PHE A 224 0.08 -3.18 2.35
C PHE A 224 1.57 -3.38 2.06
N VAL A 225 2.33 -3.72 3.10
CA VAL A 225 3.66 -4.32 3.01
C VAL A 225 3.51 -5.81 3.28
N VAL A 226 3.69 -6.65 2.27
CA VAL A 226 3.39 -8.09 2.34
C VAL A 226 4.68 -8.91 2.46
N TYR A 227 4.55 -10.20 2.80
CA TYR A 227 5.67 -11.12 2.99
C TYR A 227 6.75 -11.04 1.90
N GLY A 228 8.00 -11.26 2.30
CA GLY A 228 9.15 -11.13 1.40
C GLY A 228 9.48 -9.70 0.95
N ALA A 229 8.69 -8.69 1.36
CA ALA A 229 9.11 -7.29 1.30
C ALA A 229 9.80 -6.89 2.60
N HIS A 230 10.87 -6.12 2.45
CA HIS A 230 11.53 -5.39 3.51
C HIS A 230 11.57 -3.91 3.11
N VAL A 231 11.04 -3.04 3.96
CA VAL A 231 10.97 -1.60 3.75
C VAL A 231 11.66 -0.89 4.90
N GLN A 232 12.65 -0.05 4.61
CA GLN A 232 13.37 0.65 5.68
C GLN A 232 12.46 1.74 6.29
N ASP A 233 11.98 2.66 5.46
CA ASP A 233 11.12 3.75 5.90
C ASP A 233 9.77 3.73 5.18
N VAL A 234 8.68 3.58 5.92
CA VAL A 234 7.31 3.83 5.45
C VAL A 234 6.82 5.14 6.04
N ASP A 235 6.44 6.09 5.19
CA ASP A 235 5.95 7.40 5.60
C ASP A 235 4.59 7.69 4.94
N ASP A 236 3.53 7.74 5.73
CA ASP A 236 2.17 8.07 5.29
C ASP A 236 1.85 9.50 5.71
N ILE A 237 1.96 10.43 4.75
CA ILE A 237 1.75 11.87 5.00
C ILE A 237 0.34 12.36 4.65
N GLY A 238 -0.42 11.56 3.89
CA GLY A 238 -1.82 11.84 3.58
C GLY A 238 -2.76 10.87 4.31
N PRO A 239 -4.06 11.21 4.40
CA PRO A 239 -5.04 10.34 5.05
C PRO A 239 -5.14 9.02 4.28
N VAL A 240 -5.32 7.94 5.02
CA VAL A 240 -5.58 6.62 4.46
C VAL A 240 -6.96 6.18 4.91
N THR A 241 -7.83 5.86 3.96
CA THR A 241 -9.23 5.52 4.23
C THR A 241 -9.66 4.28 3.49
N THR A 242 -10.30 3.34 4.20
CA THR A 242 -10.88 2.14 3.62
C THR A 242 -12.37 2.02 3.84
N TYR A 243 -13.06 1.40 2.89
CA TYR A 243 -14.52 1.28 2.89
C TYR A 243 -15.04 -0.16 2.81
N GLY A 244 -14.22 -1.12 2.36
CA GLY A 244 -14.63 -2.51 2.23
C GLY A 244 -14.75 -3.21 3.58
N VAL A 245 -15.62 -4.22 3.65
CA VAL A 245 -16.01 -4.94 4.89
C VAL A 245 -14.79 -5.32 5.74
N GLY A 246 -13.93 -6.22 5.25
CA GLY A 246 -12.72 -6.65 5.96
C GLY A 246 -11.45 -5.92 5.49
N ASP A 247 -11.57 -4.66 5.09
CA ASP A 247 -10.43 -3.90 4.62
C ASP A 247 -9.59 -3.39 5.80
N VAL A 248 -8.29 -3.33 5.55
CA VAL A 248 -7.27 -2.88 6.49
C VAL A 248 -6.77 -1.52 6.01
N VAL A 249 -6.70 -0.51 6.88
CA VAL A 249 -6.15 0.79 6.48
C VAL A 249 -4.65 0.65 6.22
N LEU A 250 -3.89 0.22 7.22
CA LEU A 250 -2.46 -0.09 7.12
C LEU A 250 -2.19 -1.54 7.55
N GLY A 251 -1.51 -2.31 6.70
CA GLY A 251 -1.23 -3.72 6.98
C GLY A 251 0.22 -4.10 6.73
N ASN A 252 0.83 -4.77 7.70
CA ASN A 252 2.18 -5.29 7.61
C ASN A 252 2.25 -6.81 7.77
N TRP A 253 2.63 -7.53 6.73
CA TRP A 253 3.01 -8.95 6.77
C TRP A 253 4.49 -9.16 6.42
N GLY A 254 5.23 -8.08 6.14
CA GLY A 254 6.64 -8.09 5.77
C GLY A 254 7.57 -7.69 6.92
N VAL A 255 8.66 -7.01 6.59
CA VAL A 255 9.59 -6.42 7.55
C VAL A 255 9.65 -4.92 7.32
N VAL A 256 9.43 -4.13 8.36
CA VAL A 256 9.52 -2.67 8.30
C VAL A 256 10.43 -2.16 9.43
N ASP A 257 11.48 -1.41 9.10
CA ASP A 257 12.37 -0.87 10.14
C ASP A 257 11.68 0.29 10.88
N SER A 258 11.10 1.24 10.13
CA SER A 258 10.36 2.39 10.65
C SER A 258 9.10 2.66 9.84
N TRP A 259 7.95 2.75 10.51
CA TRP A 259 6.67 3.14 9.91
C TRP A 259 6.13 4.38 10.63
N LYS A 260 5.90 5.46 9.88
CA LYS A 260 5.30 6.69 10.40
C LYS A 260 4.04 7.05 9.63
N ALA A 261 2.93 7.29 10.34
CA ALA A 261 1.71 7.86 9.77
C ALA A 261 1.38 9.18 10.46
N THR A 262 1.23 10.26 9.68
CA THR A 262 1.05 11.63 10.22
C THR A 262 -0.31 12.25 9.95
N ALA A 263 -1.13 11.57 9.16
CA ALA A 263 -2.49 11.97 8.84
C ALA A 263 -3.49 10.88 9.31
N PRO A 264 -4.79 11.21 9.43
CA PRO A 264 -5.78 10.29 9.98
C PRO A 264 -5.89 8.96 9.23
N LEU A 265 -6.11 7.90 9.99
CA LEU A 265 -6.37 6.55 9.49
C LEU A 265 -7.82 6.20 9.77
N THR A 266 -8.59 5.88 8.73
CA THR A 266 -10.03 5.68 8.87
C THR A 266 -10.52 4.42 8.17
N SER A 267 -11.26 3.57 8.88
CA SER A 267 -11.99 2.45 8.27
C SER A 267 -13.49 2.59 8.50
N TYR A 268 -14.27 2.45 7.44
CA TYR A 268 -15.74 2.39 7.48
C TYR A 268 -16.28 0.96 7.28
N GLY A 269 -15.39 -0.01 7.12
CA GLY A 269 -15.71 -1.41 6.85
C GLY A 269 -16.26 -2.15 8.06
N ALA A 270 -17.31 -2.96 7.86
CA ALA A 270 -17.75 -3.89 8.91
C ALA A 270 -16.68 -4.96 9.17
N SER A 271 -16.07 -4.95 10.36
CA SER A 271 -14.85 -5.71 10.69
C SER A 271 -13.59 -5.18 9.99
N GLY A 272 -13.56 -3.88 9.66
CA GLY A 272 -12.37 -3.19 9.19
C GLY A 272 -11.37 -2.92 10.31
N THR A 273 -10.10 -2.81 9.95
CA THR A 273 -9.00 -2.63 10.91
C THR A 273 -8.16 -1.40 10.57
N GLY A 274 -7.88 -0.56 11.56
CA GLY A 274 -7.07 0.66 11.38
C GLY A 274 -5.60 0.33 11.15
N PHE A 275 -5.05 -0.60 11.91
CA PHE A 275 -3.70 -1.09 11.71
C PHE A 275 -3.61 -2.57 12.11
N VAL A 276 -3.01 -3.40 11.26
CA VAL A 276 -2.73 -4.81 11.61
C VAL A 276 -1.29 -5.15 11.32
N ASN A 277 -0.62 -5.72 12.32
CA ASN A 277 0.70 -6.32 12.18
C ASN A 277 0.63 -7.85 12.26
N HIS A 278 1.19 -8.46 11.22
CA HIS A 278 1.55 -9.86 11.17
C HIS A 278 3.04 -10.10 10.93
N GLY A 279 3.77 -9.06 10.52
CA GLY A 279 5.20 -9.08 10.22
C GLY A 279 6.07 -8.55 11.37
N MET A 280 7.26 -8.07 11.04
CA MET A 280 8.15 -7.43 12.00
C MET A 280 8.16 -5.92 11.79
N ILE A 281 8.04 -5.17 12.87
CA ILE A 281 8.22 -3.71 12.88
C ILE A 281 9.23 -3.34 13.96
N GLY A 282 10.26 -2.59 13.58
CA GLY A 282 11.14 -1.94 14.54
C GLY A 282 10.40 -0.83 15.28
N ARG A 283 10.13 0.29 14.58
CA ARG A 283 9.41 1.43 15.16
C ARG A 283 8.14 1.77 14.39
N LEU A 284 7.05 2.00 15.11
CA LEU A 284 5.78 2.53 14.59
C LEU A 284 5.44 3.86 15.28
N GLU A 285 5.14 4.89 14.50
CA GLU A 285 4.72 6.20 15.00
C GLU A 285 3.47 6.68 14.25
N ILE A 286 2.31 6.63 14.89
CA ILE A 286 1.04 7.13 14.34
C ILE A 286 0.67 8.41 15.09
N THR A 287 0.88 9.58 14.49
CA THR A 287 0.73 10.89 15.16
C THR A 287 -0.63 11.55 14.93
N ALA A 288 -1.56 10.84 14.29
CA ALA A 288 -2.94 11.26 14.04
C ALA A 288 -3.94 10.18 14.52
N PRO A 289 -5.24 10.51 14.67
CA PRO A 289 -6.22 9.54 15.12
C PRO A 289 -6.36 8.32 14.20
N VAL A 290 -6.58 7.16 14.83
CA VAL A 290 -7.07 5.94 14.18
C VAL A 290 -8.55 5.79 14.53
N GLU A 291 -9.41 5.81 13.52
CA GLU A 291 -10.85 5.71 13.68
C GLU A 291 -11.40 4.54 12.86
N THR A 292 -12.03 3.57 13.52
CA THR A 292 -12.70 2.47 12.82
C THR A 292 -14.16 2.35 13.19
N SER A 293 -14.97 2.03 12.19
CA SER A 293 -16.42 1.93 12.30
C SER A 293 -16.91 0.63 11.73
N GLY A 294 -17.77 -0.07 12.46
CA GLY A 294 -18.45 -1.26 11.98
C GLY A 294 -18.42 -2.39 13.01
N PRO A 295 -19.40 -3.31 12.99
CA PRO A 295 -19.43 -4.42 13.94
C PRO A 295 -18.15 -5.26 13.87
N GLY A 296 -17.52 -5.49 15.02
CA GLY A 296 -16.25 -6.20 15.12
C GLY A 296 -15.07 -5.49 14.48
N ALA A 297 -15.10 -4.15 14.35
CA ALA A 297 -13.98 -3.37 13.84
C ALA A 297 -12.85 -3.27 14.88
N HIS A 298 -11.62 -3.16 14.41
CA HIS A 298 -10.42 -3.11 15.25
C HIS A 298 -9.64 -1.81 15.02
N GLY A 299 -9.14 -1.19 16.08
CA GLY A 299 -8.31 0.01 15.96
C GLY A 299 -6.87 -0.36 15.59
N PHE A 300 -6.23 -1.17 16.43
CA PHE A 300 -4.84 -1.57 16.30
C PHE A 300 -4.61 -3.01 16.76
N ASP A 301 -4.05 -3.84 15.87
CA ASP A 301 -3.84 -5.26 16.12
C ASP A 301 -2.38 -5.68 15.93
N VAL A 302 -1.88 -6.51 16.85
CA VAL A 302 -0.62 -7.26 16.70
C VAL A 302 -0.93 -8.75 16.74
N ASP A 303 -1.33 -9.30 15.60
CA ASP A 303 -1.85 -10.67 15.47
C ASP A 303 -0.76 -11.69 15.10
N GLY A 304 0.28 -11.25 14.39
CA GLY A 304 1.47 -12.02 14.03
C GLY A 304 2.75 -11.23 14.25
N GLY A 305 3.88 -11.91 14.15
CA GLY A 305 5.21 -11.29 14.23
C GLY A 305 5.45 -10.48 15.50
N THR A 306 6.11 -9.33 15.40
CA THR A 306 6.52 -8.48 16.54
C THR A 306 6.49 -6.99 16.20
N VAL A 307 6.31 -6.16 17.23
CA VAL A 307 6.50 -4.70 17.18
C VAL A 307 7.42 -4.31 18.33
N ASP A 308 8.61 -3.76 18.04
CA ASP A 308 9.56 -3.41 19.10
C ASP A 308 9.12 -2.13 19.84
N ASP A 309 8.79 -1.06 19.11
CA ASP A 309 8.29 0.20 19.68
C ASP A 309 7.09 0.73 18.88
N ALA A 310 5.98 1.07 19.54
CA ALA A 310 4.87 1.81 18.94
C ALA A 310 4.46 3.03 19.77
N GLU A 311 4.29 4.16 19.11
CA GLU A 311 3.71 5.40 19.65
C GLU A 311 2.48 5.78 18.83
N LEU A 312 1.34 5.91 19.49
CA LEU A 312 0.03 6.08 18.88
C LEU A 312 -0.63 7.34 19.45
N TYR A 313 -1.24 8.15 18.59
CA TYR A 313 -1.89 9.39 19.01
C TYR A 313 -3.18 9.12 19.79
N ARG A 314 -4.17 8.51 19.13
CA ARG A 314 -5.50 8.20 19.70
C ARG A 314 -6.11 7.05 18.92
N ILE A 315 -6.86 6.20 19.60
CA ILE A 315 -7.66 5.15 18.97
C ILE A 315 -9.13 5.35 19.35
N VAL A 316 -10.01 5.34 18.35
CA VAL A 316 -11.46 5.37 18.53
C VAL A 316 -12.09 4.26 17.69
N THR A 317 -12.92 3.42 18.29
CA THR A 317 -13.65 2.38 17.54
C THR A 317 -15.15 2.41 17.84
N HIS A 318 -15.95 2.22 16.79
CA HIS A 318 -17.40 2.33 16.84
C HIS A 318 -18.10 1.03 16.40
N ALA A 319 -19.16 0.68 17.14
CA ALA A 319 -20.12 -0.41 16.94
C ALA A 319 -19.86 -1.67 17.80
N ASP A 320 -20.86 -2.55 17.80
CA ASP A 320 -20.85 -3.74 18.65
C ASP A 320 -19.64 -4.64 18.39
N ALA A 321 -19.10 -5.21 19.46
CA ALA A 321 -17.91 -6.04 19.48
C ALA A 321 -16.64 -5.39 18.91
N ALA A 322 -16.59 -4.06 18.79
CA ALA A 322 -15.39 -3.35 18.35
C ALA A 322 -14.27 -3.44 19.41
N VAL A 323 -13.02 -3.46 18.94
CA VAL A 323 -11.84 -3.57 19.80
C VAL A 323 -10.90 -2.40 19.55
N GLY A 324 -10.55 -1.65 20.58
CA GLY A 324 -9.61 -0.54 20.46
C GLY A 324 -8.22 -1.05 20.08
N MET A 325 -7.63 -1.86 20.95
CA MET A 325 -6.35 -2.52 20.73
C MET A 325 -6.41 -4.00 21.07
N GLN A 326 -5.93 -4.86 20.17
CA GLN A 326 -5.71 -6.28 20.44
C GLN A 326 -4.26 -6.68 20.24
N ILE A 327 -3.62 -7.13 21.31
CA ILE A 327 -2.23 -7.59 21.27
C ILE A 327 -2.21 -9.11 21.43
N GLY A 328 -1.82 -9.80 20.36
CA GLY A 328 -1.78 -11.25 20.27
C GLY A 328 -0.38 -11.86 20.40
N ARG A 329 0.66 -11.03 20.31
CA ARG A 329 2.04 -11.46 20.06
C ARG A 329 3.05 -10.66 20.87
N PRO A 330 4.34 -11.06 20.87
CA PRO A 330 5.37 -10.29 21.55
C PRO A 330 5.50 -8.86 21.04
N PHE A 331 5.72 -7.95 21.97
CA PHE A 331 5.93 -6.53 21.71
C PHE A 331 6.98 -5.95 22.66
N GLY A 332 7.68 -4.89 22.29
CA GLY A 332 8.56 -4.18 23.23
C GLY A 332 7.74 -3.19 24.06
N ARG A 333 7.50 -1.99 23.51
CA ARG A 333 6.77 -0.90 24.17
C ARG A 333 5.65 -0.35 23.31
N LEU A 334 4.48 -0.11 23.90
CA LEU A 334 3.32 0.51 23.25
C LEU A 334 2.85 1.72 24.06
N ILE A 335 2.82 2.89 23.42
CA ILE A 335 2.36 4.15 24.03
C ILE A 335 1.16 4.68 23.25
N VAL A 336 0.09 5.06 23.95
CA VAL A 336 -1.05 5.80 23.39
C VAL A 336 -1.18 7.13 24.11
N HIS A 337 -1.08 8.26 23.40
CA HIS A 337 -0.97 9.59 24.03
C HIS A 337 -2.30 10.24 24.42
N HIS A 338 -3.39 9.91 23.73
CA HIS A 338 -4.69 10.57 23.88
C HIS A 338 -5.84 9.57 23.99
N GLY A 339 -5.54 8.41 24.56
CA GLY A 339 -6.52 7.45 25.04
C GLY A 339 -7.02 6.49 23.98
N ILE A 340 -7.74 5.50 24.48
CA ILE A 340 -8.45 4.48 23.71
C ILE A 340 -9.93 4.58 24.07
N GLU A 341 -10.77 4.85 23.07
CA GLU A 341 -12.22 4.99 23.25
C GLU A 341 -12.95 3.98 22.38
N THR A 342 -13.86 3.21 22.98
CA THR A 342 -14.64 2.21 22.25
C THR A 342 -16.13 2.31 22.55
N HIS A 343 -16.95 2.11 21.53
CA HIS A 343 -18.40 2.25 21.60
C HIS A 343 -19.11 1.02 21.05
N GLY A 344 -20.18 0.57 21.71
CA GLY A 344 -21.02 -0.54 21.24
C GLY A 344 -21.04 -1.72 22.20
N VAL A 345 -22.08 -2.55 22.14
CA VAL A 345 -22.26 -3.69 23.04
C VAL A 345 -21.14 -4.71 22.81
N GLY A 346 -20.48 -5.14 23.88
CA GLY A 346 -19.36 -6.08 23.78
C GLY A 346 -18.03 -5.45 23.34
N ALA A 347 -17.96 -4.12 23.22
CA ALA A 347 -16.72 -3.45 22.81
C ALA A 347 -15.66 -3.46 23.93
N VAL A 348 -14.40 -3.66 23.55
CA VAL A 348 -13.26 -3.77 24.48
C VAL A 348 -12.23 -2.70 24.14
N GLY A 349 -11.75 -1.96 25.15
CA GLY A 349 -10.71 -0.94 24.96
C GLY A 349 -9.37 -1.56 24.60
N LEU A 350 -8.80 -2.34 25.52
CA LEU A 350 -7.51 -3.01 25.36
C LEU A 350 -7.62 -4.50 25.70
N SER A 351 -7.20 -5.37 24.79
CA SER A 351 -7.16 -6.83 24.98
C SER A 351 -5.74 -7.38 24.77
N LEU A 352 -5.16 -7.99 25.81
CA LEU A 352 -3.92 -8.75 25.73
C LEU A 352 -4.25 -10.25 25.70
N ARG A 353 -4.02 -10.90 24.57
CA ARG A 353 -4.26 -12.34 24.39
C ARG A 353 -3.17 -13.17 25.10
N PRO A 354 -3.38 -14.50 25.30
CA PRO A 354 -2.45 -15.34 26.06
C PRO A 354 -0.99 -15.36 25.57
N GLU A 355 -0.77 -15.11 24.27
CA GLU A 355 0.56 -15.12 23.65
C GLU A 355 1.20 -13.72 23.57
N ALA A 356 0.53 -12.69 24.12
CA ALA A 356 1.13 -11.37 24.29
C ALA A 356 2.16 -11.39 25.42
N ASP A 357 3.35 -10.87 25.13
CA ASP A 357 4.44 -10.73 26.09
C ASP A 357 5.24 -9.47 25.74
N GLY A 358 5.31 -8.50 26.66
CA GLY A 358 6.06 -7.27 26.40
C GLY A 358 6.47 -6.48 27.62
N SER A 359 7.26 -5.45 27.39
CA SER A 359 7.89 -4.68 28.48
C SER A 359 6.97 -3.60 29.03
N GLU A 360 6.34 -2.79 28.18
CA GLU A 360 5.60 -1.62 28.64
C GLU A 360 4.36 -1.35 27.78
N ILE A 361 3.24 -1.06 28.44
CA ILE A 361 2.10 -0.38 27.84
C ILE A 361 1.80 0.87 28.66
N SER A 362 1.79 2.04 28.00
CA SER A 362 1.38 3.31 28.59
C SER A 362 0.22 3.89 27.81
N VAL A 363 -0.89 4.17 28.48
CA VAL A 363 -2.06 4.85 27.89
C VAL A 363 -2.32 6.14 28.66
N ASP A 364 -2.01 7.25 28.01
CA ASP A 364 -2.40 8.58 28.47
C ASP A 364 -3.82 8.93 27.99
N GLY A 365 -4.60 9.59 28.84
CA GLY A 365 -5.97 10.01 28.49
C GLY A 365 -7.06 8.95 28.71
N GLY A 366 -6.68 7.74 29.13
CA GLY A 366 -7.58 6.72 29.66
C GLY A 366 -7.97 5.64 28.66
N ILE A 367 -8.57 4.57 29.20
CA ILE A 367 -9.19 3.49 28.42
C ILE A 367 -10.69 3.52 28.78
N VAL A 368 -11.52 3.90 27.82
CA VAL A 368 -12.96 4.13 28.05
C VAL A 368 -13.78 3.25 27.13
N ALA A 369 -14.59 2.37 27.72
CA ALA A 369 -15.59 1.59 27.01
C ALA A 369 -16.99 2.12 27.36
N HIS A 370 -17.74 2.59 26.35
CA HIS A 370 -19.02 3.26 26.57
C HIS A 370 -20.23 2.33 26.75
N ALA A 371 -20.02 1.01 26.85
CA ALA A 371 -21.09 0.02 26.91
C ALA A 371 -21.20 -0.68 28.26
N ASP A 372 -22.44 -0.92 28.69
CA ASP A 372 -22.73 -1.55 29.97
C ASP A 372 -22.20 -2.99 30.06
N GLY A 373 -21.47 -3.29 31.13
CA GLY A 373 -21.16 -4.67 31.54
C GLY A 373 -19.98 -5.33 30.83
N VAL A 374 -19.19 -4.58 30.03
CA VAL A 374 -17.97 -5.08 29.39
C VAL A 374 -16.76 -4.44 30.06
N PRO A 375 -15.73 -5.21 30.45
CA PRO A 375 -14.53 -4.61 30.99
C PRO A 375 -13.80 -3.83 29.89
N PRO A 376 -13.41 -2.57 30.12
CA PRO A 376 -12.59 -1.80 29.17
C PRO A 376 -11.20 -2.42 28.95
N LEU A 377 -10.80 -3.39 29.79
CA LEU A 377 -9.50 -4.05 29.79
C LEU A 377 -9.64 -5.57 29.94
N GLU A 378 -9.05 -6.32 29.03
CA GLU A 378 -8.93 -7.79 29.09
C GLU A 378 -7.46 -8.19 29.07
N ILE A 379 -6.95 -8.79 30.15
CA ILE A 379 -5.53 -9.21 30.23
C ILE A 379 -5.45 -10.70 30.46
N HIS A 380 -4.99 -11.41 29.43
CA HIS A 380 -4.66 -12.83 29.47
C HIS A 380 -3.17 -13.10 29.15
N GLY A 381 -2.46 -12.12 28.60
CA GLY A 381 -1.03 -12.16 28.35
C GLY A 381 -0.19 -11.54 29.48
N ARG A 382 1.09 -11.29 29.20
CA ARG A 382 2.04 -10.66 30.13
C ARG A 382 2.48 -9.29 29.64
N VAL A 383 2.56 -8.35 30.56
CA VAL A 383 3.24 -7.06 30.39
C VAL A 383 3.97 -6.75 31.69
N ASP A 384 5.23 -6.32 31.61
CA ASP A 384 6.02 -6.03 32.81
C ASP A 384 5.53 -4.74 33.51
N GLU A 385 5.17 -3.71 32.73
CA GLU A 385 4.59 -2.45 33.23
C GLU A 385 3.35 -2.03 32.43
N LEU A 386 2.23 -1.79 33.12
CA LEU A 386 1.01 -1.20 32.56
C LEU A 386 0.66 0.08 33.31
N THR A 387 0.73 1.21 32.61
CA THR A 387 0.37 2.53 33.14
C THR A 387 -0.82 3.09 32.37
N VAL A 388 -1.86 3.51 33.10
CA VAL A 388 -3.02 4.19 32.50
C VAL A 388 -3.29 5.48 33.27
N THR A 389 -3.13 6.63 32.61
CA THR A 389 -3.51 7.94 33.15
C THR A 389 -4.89 8.34 32.61
N GLY A 390 -5.70 9.07 33.38
CA GLY A 390 -7.08 9.43 32.98
C GLY A 390 -8.17 8.41 33.36
N GLY A 391 -7.78 7.19 33.76
CA GLY A 391 -8.69 6.19 34.32
C GLY A 391 -9.04 5.06 33.36
N VAL A 392 -9.70 4.04 33.92
CA VAL A 392 -10.22 2.86 33.21
C VAL A 392 -11.70 2.83 33.54
N ALA A 393 -12.55 3.08 32.55
CA ALA A 393 -13.98 3.34 32.74
C ALA A 393 -14.86 2.54 31.80
#